data_AF-A0A6I2IR09-F1
#
_entry.id   AF-A0A6I2IR09-F1
#
_cell.length_a   1.000
_cell.length_b   1.000
_cell.length_c   1.000
_cell.angle_alpha   90.00
_cell.angle_beta   90.00
_cell.angle_gamma   90.00
#
_symmetry.space_group_name_H-M   'P 1'
#
loop_
_entity.id
_entity.type
_entity.pdbx_description
1 polymer ?
#
loop_
_entity_poly.entity_id
_entity_poly.type
_entity_poly.pdbx_seq_one_letter_code
_entity_poly.pdbx_strand_id
1 'polypeptide(L)'
;MKRNSISYTALRDSEAKSSERFYQDLSAKTLKCIGRITSFDLESSTNISEVKNYMGINYNALAIIITNLKNSGYIKLFLDSNSPQGENNNVGPDNLNIKLTKDGLNAILNNSQ
;
A
#
# COMPACT_ATOMS: atom_id res chain seq x y z
N MET A 1 40.45 19.06 -17.38
CA MET A 1 39.16 18.37 -17.11
C MET A 1 38.83 18.53 -15.63
N LYS A 2 37.74 19.23 -15.27
CA LYS A 2 37.32 19.41 -13.87
C LYS A 2 36.79 18.06 -13.35
N ARG A 3 37.39 17.52 -12.29
CA ARG A 3 36.84 16.36 -11.56
C ARG A 3 35.61 16.83 -10.80
N ASN A 4 34.42 16.43 -11.24
CA ASN A 4 33.21 16.53 -10.43
C ASN A 4 33.34 15.54 -9.26
N SER A 5 33.85 16.00 -8.12
CA SER A 5 33.80 15.25 -6.87
C SER A 5 32.35 15.31 -6.37
N ILE A 6 31.53 14.35 -6.79
CA ILE A 6 30.21 14.15 -6.17
C ILE A 6 30.50 13.80 -4.70
N SER A 7 30.02 14.63 -3.77
CA SER A 7 30.25 14.40 -2.35
C SER A 7 29.47 13.15 -1.90
N TYR A 8 30.01 12.41 -0.94
CA TYR A 8 29.33 11.25 -0.37
C TYR A 8 27.93 11.59 0.17
N THR A 9 27.75 12.80 0.71
CA THR A 9 26.45 13.33 1.13
C THR A 9 25.46 13.46 -0.03
N ALA A 10 25.91 13.98 -1.18
CA ALA A 10 25.06 14.09 -2.36
C ALA A 10 24.63 12.73 -2.92
N LEU A 11 25.49 11.72 -2.85
CA LEU A 11 25.15 10.33 -3.22
C LEU A 11 24.11 9.74 -2.27
N ARG A 12 24.32 9.90 -0.96
CA ARG A 12 23.39 9.41 0.08
C ARG A 12 22.02 10.07 -0.02
N ASP A 13 21.98 11.38 -0.26
CA ASP A 13 20.72 12.11 -0.43
C ASP A 13 19.99 11.68 -1.70
N SER A 14 20.71 11.38 -2.78
CA SER A 14 20.13 10.85 -4.02
C SER A 14 19.53 9.47 -3.82
N GLU A 15 20.21 8.59 -3.06
CA GLU A 15 19.72 7.26 -2.74
C GLU A 15 18.46 7.31 -1.86
N ALA A 16 18.44 8.19 -0.87
CA ALA A 16 17.26 8.41 -0.02
C ALA A 16 16.06 8.90 -0.84
N LYS A 17 16.25 9.90 -1.71
CA LYS A 17 15.19 10.41 -2.60
C LYS A 17 14.67 9.36 -3.59
N SER A 18 15.57 8.53 -4.12
CA SER A 18 15.19 7.43 -5.02
C SER A 18 14.31 6.41 -4.28
N SER A 19 14.67 6.10 -3.03
CA SER A 19 13.91 5.18 -2.18
C SER A 19 12.54 5.74 -1.82
N GLU A 20 12.46 7.03 -1.48
CA GLU A 20 11.18 7.69 -1.18
C GLU A 20 10.23 7.67 -2.38
N ARG A 21 10.71 8.05 -3.57
CA ARG A 21 9.93 8.01 -4.81
C ARG A 21 9.45 6.61 -5.14
N PHE A 22 10.30 5.60 -4.93
CA PHE A 22 9.92 4.20 -5.12
C PHE A 22 8.71 3.82 -4.26
N TYR A 23 8.70 4.16 -2.96
CA TYR A 23 7.56 3.84 -2.09
C TYR A 23 6.31 4.67 -2.40
N GLN A 24 6.45 5.91 -2.88
CA GLN A 24 5.32 6.72 -3.34
C GLN A 24 4.67 6.09 -4.58
N ASP A 25 5.47 5.76 -5.60
CA ASP A 25 4.98 5.12 -6.82
C ASP A 25 4.36 3.75 -6.53
N LEU A 26 5.00 2.97 -5.66
CA LEU A 26 4.50 1.66 -5.25
C LEU A 26 3.20 1.79 -4.44
N SER A 27 3.05 2.85 -3.64
CA SER A 27 1.80 3.14 -2.92
C SER A 27 0.66 3.48 -3.87
N ALA A 28 0.92 4.32 -4.88
CA ALA A 28 -0.08 4.65 -5.91
C ALA A 28 -0.49 3.40 -6.70
N LYS A 29 0.46 2.52 -7.06
CA LYS A 29 0.17 1.24 -7.71
C LYS A 29 -0.64 0.30 -6.81
N THR A 30 -0.30 0.23 -5.53
CA THR A 30 -1.02 -0.59 -4.54
C THR A 30 -2.44 -0.10 -4.37
N LEU A 31 -2.67 1.23 -4.32
CA LEU A 31 -4.02 1.79 -4.26
C LEU A 31 -4.86 1.40 -5.49
N LYS A 32 -4.28 1.50 -6.70
CA LYS A 32 -4.93 1.04 -7.94
C LYS A 32 -5.19 -0.48 -7.92
N CYS A 33 -4.26 -1.27 -7.37
CA CYS A 33 -4.42 -2.70 -7.20
C CYS A 33 -5.61 -3.04 -6.28
N ILE A 34 -5.69 -2.40 -5.12
CA ILE A 34 -6.82 -2.56 -4.19
C ILE A 34 -8.13 -2.23 -4.92
N GLY A 35 -8.18 -1.11 -5.64
CA GLY A 35 -9.35 -0.77 -6.44
C GLY A 35 -9.70 -1.80 -7.51
N ARG A 36 -8.72 -2.40 -8.19
CA ARG A 36 -9.00 -3.48 -9.16
C ARG A 36 -9.56 -4.73 -8.51
N ILE A 37 -8.99 -5.15 -7.37
CA ILE A 37 -9.46 -6.35 -6.65
C ILE A 37 -10.89 -6.13 -6.15
N THR A 38 -11.19 -4.95 -5.60
CA THR A 38 -12.55 -4.61 -5.15
C THR A 38 -13.48 -4.15 -6.29
N SER A 39 -13.06 -4.27 -7.56
CA SER A 39 -13.83 -3.79 -8.72
C SER A 39 -14.27 -2.32 -8.64
N PHE A 40 -13.48 -1.50 -7.96
CA PHE A 40 -13.73 -0.08 -7.64
C PHE A 40 -15.00 0.16 -6.84
N ASP A 41 -15.59 -0.90 -6.28
CA ASP A 41 -16.73 -0.82 -5.38
C ASP A 41 -16.25 -0.37 -3.99
N LEU A 42 -16.95 0.63 -3.45
CA LEU A 42 -16.72 1.15 -2.12
C LEU A 42 -17.27 0.24 -1.04
N GLU A 43 -18.18 -0.69 -1.35
CA GLU A 43 -18.74 -1.62 -0.37
C GLU A 43 -17.95 -2.93 -0.24
N SER A 44 -17.31 -3.34 -1.33
CA SER A 44 -16.39 -4.47 -1.38
C SER A 44 -15.11 -4.23 -0.56
N SER A 45 -14.49 -5.33 -0.15
CA SER A 45 -13.23 -5.34 0.62
C SER A 45 -12.36 -6.50 0.17
N THR A 46 -11.05 -6.36 0.38
CA THR A 46 -10.03 -7.39 0.15
C THR A 46 -9.19 -7.55 1.41
N ASN A 47 -8.40 -8.60 1.52
CA ASN A 47 -7.48 -8.79 2.65
C ASN A 47 -6.02 -8.50 2.29
N ILE A 48 -5.19 -8.31 3.30
CA ILE A 48 -3.77 -7.99 3.15
C ILE A 48 -3.00 -9.08 2.38
N SER A 49 -3.37 -10.35 2.57
CA SER A 49 -2.75 -11.50 1.91
C SER A 49 -3.00 -11.50 0.40
N GLU A 50 -4.22 -11.19 -0.02
CA GLU A 50 -4.62 -11.09 -1.42
C GLU A 50 -3.91 -9.93 -2.11
N VAL A 51 -3.87 -8.75 -1.49
CA VAL A 51 -3.11 -7.60 -2.00
C VAL A 51 -1.62 -7.93 -2.13
N LYS A 52 -1.04 -8.58 -1.13
CA LYS A 52 0.36 -9.03 -1.15
C LYS A 52 0.62 -9.99 -2.33
N ASN A 53 -0.24 -10.98 -2.52
CA ASN A 53 -0.10 -11.97 -3.58
C ASN A 53 -0.27 -11.34 -4.98
N TYR A 54 -1.21 -10.41 -5.14
CA TYR A 54 -1.44 -9.71 -6.40
C TYR A 54 -0.27 -8.76 -6.75
N MET A 55 0.25 -8.03 -5.76
CA MET A 55 1.36 -7.08 -5.96
C MET A 55 2.73 -7.76 -6.06
N GLY A 56 2.88 -8.99 -5.56
CA GLY A 56 4.15 -9.71 -5.54
C GLY A 56 5.19 -9.08 -4.60
N ILE A 57 4.76 -8.39 -3.55
CA ILE A 57 5.66 -7.73 -2.57
C ILE A 57 5.68 -8.47 -1.24
N ASN A 58 6.70 -8.23 -0.42
CA ASN A 58 6.75 -8.79 0.93
C ASN A 58 5.88 -7.99 1.92
N TYR A 59 5.56 -8.59 3.08
CA TYR A 59 4.71 -7.96 4.09
C TYR A 59 5.31 -6.71 4.72
N ASN A 60 6.64 -6.58 4.81
CA ASN A 60 7.28 -5.39 5.38
C ASN A 60 7.05 -4.17 4.47
N ALA A 61 7.27 -4.32 3.17
CA ALA A 61 7.00 -3.28 2.19
C ALA A 61 5.50 -2.94 2.16
N LEU A 62 4.63 -3.97 2.16
CA LEU A 62 3.19 -3.77 2.17
C LEU A 62 2.73 -3.03 3.43
N ALA A 63 3.27 -3.32 4.61
CA ALA A 63 2.92 -2.65 5.85
C ALA A 63 3.21 -1.14 5.79
N ILE A 64 4.36 -0.74 5.23
CA ILE A 64 4.72 0.67 5.02
C ILE A 64 3.70 1.34 4.08
N ILE A 65 3.40 0.69 2.95
CA ILE A 65 2.49 1.21 1.94
C ILE A 65 1.07 1.37 2.50
N ILE A 66 0.54 0.33 3.15
CA ILE A 66 -0.80 0.32 3.73
C ILE A 66 -0.92 1.38 4.83
N THR A 67 0.13 1.55 5.64
CA THR A 67 0.17 2.63 6.64
C THR A 67 0.10 4.00 5.98
N ASN A 68 0.84 4.22 4.90
CA ASN A 68 0.79 5.48 4.15
C ASN A 68 -0.60 5.73 3.56
N LEU A 69 -1.18 4.73 2.88
CA LEU A 69 -2.52 4.85 2.28
C LEU A 69 -3.62 5.09 3.33
N LYS A 70 -3.51 4.46 4.50
CA LYS A 70 -4.41 4.68 5.64
C LYS A 70 -4.27 6.11 6.18
N ASN A 71 -3.04 6.58 6.39
CA ASN A 71 -2.76 7.92 6.90
C ASN A 71 -3.22 9.02 5.93
N SER A 72 -3.15 8.76 4.62
CA SER A 72 -3.71 9.63 3.58
C SER A 72 -5.24 9.56 3.47
N GLY A 73 -5.89 8.68 4.23
CA GLY A 73 -7.35 8.53 4.23
C GLY A 73 -7.91 7.79 3.01
N TYR A 74 -7.08 7.13 2.20
CA TYR A 74 -7.50 6.45 0.97
C TYR A 74 -8.08 5.06 1.21
N ILE A 75 -7.73 4.43 2.33
CA ILE A 75 -8.23 3.11 2.71
C ILE A 75 -8.64 3.08 4.18
N LYS A 76 -9.52 2.14 4.50
CA LYS A 76 -9.87 1.74 5.88
C LYS A 76 -9.45 0.30 6.11
N LEU A 77 -8.95 0.05 7.32
CA LEU A 77 -8.58 -1.28 7.79
C LEU A 77 -9.56 -1.73 8.86
N PHE A 78 -9.97 -2.99 8.82
CA PHE A 78 -10.87 -3.59 9.81
C PHE A 78 -10.61 -5.10 9.91
N LEU A 79 -11.02 -5.69 11.03
CA LEU A 79 -11.02 -7.13 11.23
C LEU A 79 -12.46 -7.62 11.09
N ASP A 80 -12.67 -8.71 10.35
CA ASP A 80 -13.99 -9.34 10.33
C ASP A 80 -14.21 -10.14 11.61
N SER A 81 -15.15 -9.68 12.43
CA SER A 81 -15.56 -10.36 13.67
C SER A 81 -16.26 -11.71 13.43
N ASN A 82 -16.62 -12.02 12.18
CA ASN A 82 -17.39 -13.21 11.79
C ASN A 82 -16.55 -14.32 11.14
N SER A 83 -15.23 -14.16 11.03
CA SER A 83 -14.35 -15.27 10.63
C SER A 83 -14.46 -16.36 11.69
N PRO A 84 -14.69 -17.65 11.34
CA PRO A 84 -14.74 -18.73 12.31
C PRO A 84 -13.40 -18.80 13.02
N GLN A 85 -13.34 -18.23 14.22
CA GLN A 85 -12.20 -18.27 15.12
C GLN A 85 -12.09 -19.72 15.61
N GLY A 86 -11.40 -20.55 14.83
CA GLY A 86 -11.06 -21.91 15.22
C GLY A 86 -10.06 -21.87 16.36
N GLU A 87 -10.56 -21.89 17.61
CA GLU A 87 -9.93 -22.27 18.90
C GLU A 87 -8.52 -21.76 19.27
N ASN A 88 -7.84 -21.00 18.41
CA ASN A 88 -6.54 -20.40 18.66
C ASN A 88 -6.60 -18.95 18.16
N ASN A 89 -6.47 -17.99 19.08
CA ASN A 89 -6.53 -16.54 18.86
C ASN A 89 -5.38 -15.96 18.00
N ASN A 90 -5.02 -16.63 16.89
CA ASN A 90 -3.98 -16.17 15.99
C ASN A 90 -4.60 -15.25 14.94
N VAL A 91 -4.53 -13.94 15.19
CA VAL A 91 -4.85 -12.91 14.18
C VAL A 91 -3.74 -12.91 13.14
N GLY A 92 -4.07 -13.29 11.90
CA GLY A 92 -3.14 -13.36 10.77
C GLY A 92 -3.43 -12.33 9.66
N PRO A 93 -2.60 -12.30 8.60
CA PRO A 93 -2.78 -11.40 7.46
C PRO A 93 -4.13 -11.57 6.73
N ASP A 94 -4.70 -12.76 6.75
CA ASP A 94 -5.99 -13.06 6.11
C ASP A 94 -7.18 -12.46 6.89
N ASN A 95 -6.98 -12.09 8.16
CA ASN A 95 -8.02 -11.49 9.00
C ASN A 95 -8.07 -9.96 8.91
N LEU A 96 -7.04 -9.33 8.34
CA LEU A 96 -6.95 -7.88 8.18
C LEU A 96 -7.47 -7.47 6.82
N ASN A 97 -8.70 -6.94 6.81
CA ASN A 97 -9.38 -6.47 5.62
C ASN A 97 -9.10 -5.00 5.35
N ILE A 98 -9.22 -4.66 4.07
CA ILE A 98 -8.96 -3.36 3.47
C ILE A 98 -10.17 -2.99 2.62
N LYS A 99 -10.65 -1.76 2.78
CA LYS A 99 -11.74 -1.19 2.01
C LYS A 99 -11.35 0.20 1.51
N LEU A 100 -11.73 0.53 0.28
CA LEU A 100 -11.50 1.86 -0.28
C LEU A 100 -12.37 2.90 0.44
N THR A 101 -11.85 4.11 0.57
CA THR A 101 -12.67 5.28 0.91
C THR A 101 -13.08 6.01 -0.36
N LYS A 102 -14.06 6.93 -0.23
CA LYS A 102 -14.42 7.85 -1.32
C LYS A 102 -13.19 8.63 -1.83
N ASP A 103 -12.33 9.08 -0.92
CA ASP A 103 -11.12 9.81 -1.27
C ASP A 103 -10.10 8.93 -2.00
N GLY A 104 -9.97 7.67 -1.58
CA GLY A 104 -9.12 6.69 -2.27
C GLY A 104 -9.60 6.39 -3.68
N LEU A 105 -10.91 6.22 -3.88
CA LEU A 105 -11.50 6.04 -5.20
C LEU A 105 -11.26 7.27 -6.09
N ASN A 106 -11.53 8.47 -5.56
CA ASN A 106 -11.27 9.72 -6.28
C ASN A 106 -9.79 9.88 -6.65
N ALA A 107 -8.87 9.52 -5.74
CA ALA A 107 -7.43 9.57 -6.00
C ALA A 107 -7.00 8.62 -7.14
N ILE A 108 -7.66 7.47 -7.29
CA ILE A 108 -7.43 6.55 -8.41
C ILE A 108 -7.91 7.17 -9.73
N LEU A 109 -9.12 7.72 -9.74
CA LEU A 109 -9.73 8.31 -10.92
C LEU A 109 -8.97 9.54 -11.42
N ASN A 110 -8.50 10.39 -10.50
CA ASN A 110 -7.73 11.59 -10.83
C ASN A 110 -6.31 11.28 -11.33
N ASN A 111 -5.72 10.14 -10.94
CA ASN A 111 -4.42 9.65 -11.43
C ASN A 111 -4.53 8.79 -12.71
N SER A 112 -5.66 8.86 -13.42
CA SER A 112 -5.89 8.11 -14.67
C SER A 112 -5.79 8.98 -15.93
N GLN A 113 -5.38 10.25 -15.78
CA GLN A 113 -4.96 11.14 -16.88
C GLN A 113 -3.44 11.24 -16.94
#